data_AF-A0A2V8MGP5-F1
#
_entry.id   AF-A0A2V8MGP5-F1
#
_cell.length_a   1.000
_cell.length_b   1.000
_cell.length_c   1.000
_cell.angle_alpha   90.00
_cell.angle_beta   90.00
_cell.angle_gamma   90.00
#
_symmetry.space_group_name_H-M   'P 1'
#
loop_
_entity.id
_entity.type
_entity.pdbx_description
1 polymer ?
#
loop_
_entity_poly.entity_id
_entity_poly.type
_entity_poly.pdbx_seq_one_letter_code
_entity_poly.pdbx_strand_id
1 'polypeptide(L)'
;MEEVVERFGRFQGSDRRPRLTQALVRYIQEVRNVGIAAAIIIDGSYVTMKAKPNDIDMILVLRHDAGLSLELTPVEYRVQSVRMVQRAYGFDILVAVANSRRYL
;
A
#
# COMPACT_ATOMS: atom_id res chain seq x y z
N MET A 1 4.83 6.65 -9.52
CA MET A 1 3.68 5.78 -9.87
C MET A 1 3.83 5.23 -11.27
N GLU A 2 4.19 6.05 -12.25
CA GLU A 2 4.40 5.61 -13.63
C GLU A 2 5.36 4.42 -13.75
N GLU A 3 6.54 4.49 -13.11
CA GLU A 3 7.50 3.37 -13.08
C GLU A 3 6.91 2.06 -12.52
N VAL A 4 6.14 2.11 -11.42
CA VAL A 4 5.54 0.91 -10.81
C VAL A 4 4.51 0.29 -11.74
N VAL A 5 3.68 1.12 -12.38
CA VAL A 5 2.69 0.67 -13.37
C VAL A 5 3.40 0.05 -14.57
N GLU A 6 4.47 0.69 -15.04
CA GLU A 6 5.23 0.25 -16.19
C GLU A 6 5.94 -1.08 -15.95
N ARG A 7 6.60 -1.23 -14.80
CA ARG A 7 7.40 -2.42 -14.47
C ARG A 7 6.55 -3.59 -13.99
N PHE A 8 5.54 -3.34 -13.16
CA PHE A 8 4.83 -4.39 -12.43
C PHE A 8 3.34 -4.51 -12.79
N GLY A 9 2.77 -3.49 -13.43
CA GLY A 9 1.34 -3.45 -13.78
C GLY A 9 1.02 -3.90 -15.20
N ARG A 10 2.03 -4.19 -16.03
CA ARG A 10 1.83 -4.70 -17.39
C ARG A 10 1.32 -6.14 -17.38
N PHE A 11 0.51 -6.44 -18.39
CA PHE A 11 -0.17 -7.72 -18.58
C PHE A 11 0.80 -8.78 -19.13
N GLN A 12 0.90 -9.95 -18.48
CA GLN A 12 1.61 -11.13 -19.01
C GLN A 12 0.69 -12.36 -19.22
N GLY A 13 -0.55 -12.17 -19.70
CA GLY A 13 -1.50 -13.25 -19.99
C GLY A 13 -2.68 -13.29 -19.03
N SER A 14 -3.12 -14.45 -18.52
CA SER A 14 -4.22 -14.57 -17.52
C SER A 14 -3.79 -14.02 -16.14
N ASP A 15 -3.52 -12.71 -16.10
CA ASP A 15 -2.80 -12.05 -15.02
C ASP A 15 -3.68 -11.02 -14.31
N ARG A 16 -3.62 -11.03 -12.98
CA ARG A 16 -4.39 -10.17 -12.09
C ARG A 16 -3.73 -8.79 -11.90
N ARG A 17 -2.48 -8.64 -12.37
CA ARG A 17 -1.67 -7.42 -12.23
C ARG A 17 -2.41 -6.14 -12.59
N PRO A 18 -3.08 -5.99 -13.76
CA PRO A 18 -3.75 -4.73 -14.08
C PRO A 18 -4.79 -4.31 -13.04
N ARG A 19 -5.55 -5.27 -12.50
CA ARG A 19 -6.56 -5.02 -11.47
C ARG A 19 -5.91 -4.65 -10.13
N LEU A 20 -4.86 -5.37 -9.73
CA LEU A 20 -4.09 -5.08 -8.52
C LEU A 20 -3.43 -3.69 -8.61
N THR A 21 -2.83 -3.35 -9.75
CA THR A 21 -2.22 -2.05 -10.01
C THR A 21 -3.25 -0.92 -9.96
N GLN A 22 -4.45 -1.11 -10.53
CA GLN A 22 -5.51 -0.10 -10.42
C GLN A 22 -5.96 0.12 -8.97
N ALA A 23 -6.09 -0.95 -8.17
CA ALA A 23 -6.37 -0.83 -6.74
C ALA A 23 -5.24 -0.08 -6.02
N LEU A 24 -3.98 -0.38 -6.36
CA LEU A 24 -2.81 0.23 -5.73
C LEU A 24 -2.73 1.73 -6.02
N VAL A 25 -2.99 2.13 -7.27
CA VAL A 25 -3.06 3.54 -7.66
C VAL A 25 -4.12 4.29 -6.85
N ARG A 26 -5.33 3.72 -6.70
CA ARG A 26 -6.40 4.34 -5.89
C ARG A 26 -6.01 4.49 -4.43
N TYR A 27 -5.47 3.43 -3.82
CA TYR A 27 -5.04 3.47 -2.43
C TYR A 27 -3.93 4.52 -2.20
N ILE A 28 -2.92 4.56 -3.09
CA ILE A 28 -1.83 5.54 -2.98
C ILE A 28 -2.35 6.97 -3.14
N GLN A 29 -3.35 7.20 -4.00
CA GLN A 29 -4.00 8.51 -4.09
C GLN A 29 -4.72 8.89 -2.80
N GLU A 30 -5.46 7.97 -2.18
CA GLU A 30 -6.08 8.21 -0.88
C GLU A 30 -5.03 8.58 0.19
N VAL A 31 -3.99 7.75 0.34
CA VAL A 31 -2.91 8.00 1.32
C VAL A 31 -2.23 9.35 1.09
N ARG A 32 -1.98 9.72 -0.18
CA ARG A 32 -1.39 11.02 -0.54
C ARG A 32 -2.30 12.18 -0.14
N ASN A 33 -3.61 12.05 -0.36
CA ASN A 33 -4.58 13.08 0.01
C ASN A 33 -4.68 13.26 1.53
N VAL A 34 -4.47 12.19 2.31
CA VAL A 34 -4.40 12.29 3.79
C VAL A 34 -3.12 12.97 4.25
N GLY A 35 -1.99 12.78 3.56
CA GLY A 35 -0.73 13.49 3.85
C GLY A 35 0.06 12.98 5.06
N ILE A 36 -0.30 11.80 5.60
CA ILE A 36 0.32 11.20 6.80
C ILE A 36 1.48 10.24 6.49
N ALA A 37 1.65 9.84 5.23
CA ALA A 37 2.67 8.86 4.85
C ALA A 37 4.03 9.51 4.59
N ALA A 38 5.07 8.93 5.16
CA ALA A 38 6.46 9.20 4.80
C ALA A 38 6.89 8.34 3.60
N ALA A 39 6.45 7.08 3.55
CA ALA A 39 6.75 6.17 2.45
C ALA A 39 5.70 5.06 2.33
N ILE A 40 5.65 4.43 1.16
CA ILE A 40 4.97 3.15 0.93
C ILE A 40 6.00 2.21 0.33
N ILE A 41 6.18 1.05 0.95
CA ILE A 41 7.06 -0.02 0.47
C ILE A 41 6.16 -1.12 -0.05
N ILE A 42 6.38 -1.54 -1.29
CA ILE A 42 5.63 -2.63 -1.94
C ILE A 42 6.54 -3.85 -1.96
N ASP A 43 6.02 -4.99 -1.52
CA ASP A 43 6.77 -6.22 -1.43
C ASP A 43 5.94 -7.41 -1.93
N GLY A 44 6.48 -8.61 -1.75
CA GLY A 44 5.81 -9.86 -1.99
C GLY A 44 5.68 -10.17 -3.46
N SER A 45 4.73 -11.03 -3.79
CA SER A 45 4.71 -11.68 -5.10
C SER A 45 4.42 -10.73 -6.26
N TYR A 46 3.80 -9.58 -6.00
CA TYR A 46 3.50 -8.55 -6.99
C TYR A 46 4.75 -7.92 -7.60
N VAL A 47 5.84 -7.70 -6.84
CA VAL A 47 7.07 -7.10 -7.38
C VAL A 47 8.05 -8.13 -7.97
N THR A 48 7.66 -9.40 -8.00
CA THR A 48 8.47 -10.51 -8.55
C THR A 48 8.02 -10.95 -9.94
N MET A 49 8.75 -11.88 -10.54
CA MET A 49 8.41 -12.55 -11.81
C MET A 49 7.29 -13.60 -11.69
N LYS A 50 6.61 -13.74 -10.54
CA LYS A 50 5.50 -14.69 -10.38
C LYS A 50 4.37 -14.34 -11.35
N ALA A 51 3.99 -15.27 -12.23
CA ALA A 51 3.03 -15.02 -13.31
C ALA A 51 1.61 -14.65 -12.83
N LYS A 52 1.25 -14.97 -11.58
CA LYS A 52 -0.08 -14.72 -11.01
C LYS A 52 0.05 -14.31 -9.54
N PRO A 53 0.32 -13.02 -9.25
CA PRO A 53 0.21 -12.50 -7.90
C PRO A 53 -1.26 -12.53 -7.43
N ASN A 54 -1.48 -12.84 -6.16
CA ASN A 54 -2.83 -12.96 -5.59
C ASN A 54 -3.31 -11.63 -5.01
N ASP A 55 -2.42 -10.94 -4.31
CA ASP A 55 -2.59 -9.74 -3.50
C ASP A 55 -1.36 -8.82 -3.68
N ILE A 56 -1.37 -7.70 -2.97
CA ILE A 56 -0.21 -6.83 -2.80
C ILE A 56 0.11 -6.77 -1.31
N ASP A 57 1.33 -7.16 -0.97
CA ASP A 57 1.93 -6.96 0.34
C ASP A 57 2.56 -5.56 0.39
N MET A 58 2.33 -4.81 1.47
CA MET A 58 2.91 -3.48 1.60
C MET A 58 3.15 -3.03 3.04
N ILE A 59 4.09 -2.10 3.19
CA ILE A 59 4.31 -1.35 4.42
C ILE A 59 3.91 0.10 4.17
N LEU A 60 2.95 0.61 4.94
CA LEU A 60 2.68 2.03 5.06
C LEU A 60 3.55 2.61 6.18
N VAL A 61 4.52 3.44 5.80
CA VAL A 61 5.38 4.14 6.75
C VAL A 61 4.78 5.52 6.99
N LEU A 62 4.29 5.76 8.20
CA LEU A 62 3.76 7.04 8.65
C LEU A 62 4.89 8.00 8.97
N ARG A 63 4.64 9.29 8.75
CA ARG A 63 5.49 10.35 9.29
C ARG A 63 5.53 10.26 10.82
N HIS A 64 6.64 10.69 11.41
CA HIS A 64 6.85 10.60 12.84
C HIS A 64 5.79 11.38 13.64
N ASP A 65 5.37 12.55 13.16
CA ASP A 65 4.32 13.36 13.77
C ASP A 65 2.94 12.72 13.67
N ALA A 66 2.59 12.17 12.50
CA ALA A 66 1.31 11.49 12.29
C ALA A 66 1.17 10.21 13.12
N GLY A 67 2.26 9.46 13.33
CA GLY A 67 2.28 8.24 14.14
C GLY A 67 2.10 8.46 15.65
N LEU A 68 2.16 9.70 16.12
CA LEU A 68 1.99 10.07 17.53
C LEU A 68 0.56 10.55 17.86
N SER A 69 -0.32 10.69 16.86
CA SER A 69 -1.68 11.13 17.12
C SER A 69 -2.48 10.08 17.90
N LEU A 70 -3.07 10.49 19.03
CA LEU A 70 -3.92 9.64 19.87
C LEU A 70 -5.34 9.49 19.29
N GLU A 71 -5.77 10.44 18.46
CA GLU A 71 -7.07 10.43 17.80
C GLU A 71 -6.87 10.50 16.29
N LEU A 72 -7.43 9.51 15.58
CA LEU A 72 -7.43 9.48 14.12
C LEU A 72 -8.77 10.00 13.61
N THR A 73 -8.71 10.87 12.62
CA THR A 73 -9.90 11.18 11.82
C THR A 73 -10.39 9.91 11.10
N PRO A 74 -11.67 9.83 10.72
CA PRO A 74 -12.19 8.67 9.99
C PRO A 74 -11.44 8.36 8.68
N VAL A 75 -10.83 9.37 8.05
CA VAL A 75 -10.06 9.20 6.81
C VAL A 75 -8.68 8.62 7.11
N GLU A 76 -7.99 9.12 8.15
CA GLU A 76 -6.71 8.57 8.60
C GLU A 76 -6.84 7.13 9.09
N TYR A 77 -7.90 6.84 9.85
CA TYR A 77 -8.18 5.48 10.31
C TYR A 77 -8.40 4.51 9.15
N ARG A 78 -9.12 4.95 8.11
CA ARG A 78 -9.44 4.11 6.94
C ARG A 78 -8.19 3.64 6.21
N VAL A 79 -7.21 4.51 6.00
CA VAL A 79 -5.99 4.18 5.26
C VAL A 79 -4.99 3.38 6.10
N GLN A 80 -5.12 3.38 7.42
CA GLN A 80 -4.24 2.64 8.34
C GLN A 80 -4.83 1.30 8.79
N SER A 81 -6.15 1.17 8.81
CA SER A 81 -6.83 -0.02 9.33
C SER A 81 -6.61 -1.22 8.42
N VAL A 82 -5.79 -2.19 8.87
CA VAL A 82 -5.50 -3.44 8.16
C VAL A 82 -6.78 -4.08 7.63
N ARG A 83 -7.80 -4.23 8.48
CA ARG A 83 -9.08 -4.82 8.11
C ARG A 83 -9.81 -4.04 7.01
N MET A 84 -9.80 -2.70 7.07
CA MET A 84 -10.49 -1.88 6.06
C MET A 84 -9.75 -1.89 4.73
N VAL A 85 -8.41 -1.79 4.77
CA VAL A 85 -7.57 -1.84 3.58
C VAL A 85 -7.69 -3.20 2.89
N GLN A 86 -7.61 -4.30 3.65
CA GLN A 86 -7.78 -5.65 3.09
C GLN A 86 -9.18 -5.83 2.50
N ARG A 87 -10.24 -5.32 3.15
CA ARG A 87 -11.60 -5.40 2.62
C ARG A 87 -11.82 -4.55 1.36
N ALA A 88 -11.26 -3.35 1.31
CA ALA A 88 -11.48 -2.40 0.21
C ALA A 88 -10.59 -2.71 -1.01
N TYR A 89 -9.38 -3.19 -0.78
CA TYR A 89 -8.35 -3.32 -1.82
C TYR A 89 -7.79 -4.74 -1.97
N GLY A 90 -7.95 -5.60 -0.96
CA GLY A 90 -7.35 -6.94 -0.95
C GLY A 90 -5.85 -6.93 -0.66
N PHE A 91 -5.34 -5.90 0.02
CA PHE A 91 -3.92 -5.79 0.36
C PHE A 91 -3.64 -6.32 1.76
N ASP A 92 -2.49 -6.94 1.90
CA ASP A 92 -1.90 -7.27 3.18
C ASP A 92 -0.96 -6.12 3.55
N ILE A 93 -1.29 -5.42 4.64
CA ILE A 93 -0.65 -4.16 5.01
C ILE A 93 -0.07 -4.22 6.42
N LEU A 94 1.16 -3.74 6.55
CA LEU A 94 1.78 -3.42 7.83
C LEU A 94 1.90 -1.89 7.97
N VAL A 95 1.55 -1.36 9.13
CA VAL A 95 1.70 0.07 9.43
C VAL A 95 2.87 0.27 10.39
N ALA A 96 3.82 1.13 10.00
CA ALA A 96 4.99 1.46 10.79
C ALA A 96 5.14 2.99 10.89
N VAL A 97 5.84 3.45 11.92
CA VAL A 97 6.22 4.87 12.06
C VAL A 97 7.65 5.04 11.57
N ALA A 98 7.94 6.12 10.83
CA ALA A 98 9.28 6.43 10.35
C ALA A 98 10.31 6.37 11.49
N ASN A 99 11.49 5.81 11.20
CA ASN A 99 12.60 5.59 12.13
C ASN A 99 12.32 4.55 13.24
N SER A 100 11.23 3.79 13.16
CA SER A 100 11.01 2.62 14.01
C SER A 100 11.72 1.38 13.45
N ARG A 101 12.14 0.46 14.32
CA ARG A 101 12.73 -0.84 13.93
C ARG A 101 11.75 -1.81 13.25
N ARG A 102 10.50 -1.40 12.97
CA ARG A 102 9.45 -2.29 12.44
C ARG A 102 9.58 -2.61 10.95
N TYR A 103 10.44 -1.90 10.22
CA TYR A 103 10.61 -2.06 8.76
C TYR A 103 12.07 -1.93 8.29
N LEU A 104 13.02 -1.98 9.24
CA LEU A 104 14.48 -2.01 8.99
C LEU A 104 15.01 -3.44 9.10
#